data_AF-A0A0F9UG08-F1
#
_entry.id   AF-A0A0F9UG08-F1
#
_cell.length_a   1.000
_cell.length_b   1.000
_cell.length_c   1.000
_cell.angle_alpha   90.00
_cell.angle_beta   90.00
_cell.angle_gamma   90.00
#
_symmetry.space_group_name_H-M   'P 1'
#
loop_
_entity.id
_entity.type
_entity.pdbx_description
1 polymer ?
#
loop_
_entity_poly.entity_id
_entity_poly.type
_entity_poly.pdbx_seq_one_letter_code
_entity_poly.pdbx_strand_id
1 'polypeptide(L)'
;MSEAINDLKIIYRPFGFINWAKHLDNYSIDKNSEDDLILIGTGNVGKYHILFNKPIKIAKKILNVSYFKYQKEYDKIWQELKNEKLIFREIAKELTCFYDNGLFINVTGLYFIRIPSFSKNKLLCLLAILNSNFMDTIFKTMFGSLHMSGGYLRFNGSFIKRLPMPKEYPLFLSQIGKILQFLSQLEYDLSLIHKGDLKKFDLTEKKYKEMGCYLNFFKKLNNSLVTILYLENYYSNANEKYYHLRKLLYSKPGQSKIQHKYFLPRFEINKYYTFQLDELKKILVEIKDLHELTINNKTLVKEMDDLIKESSLEH
;
A
#
# COMPACT_ATOMS: atom_id res chain seq x y z
N MET A 1 17.69 18.40 9.14
CA MET A 1 17.21 17.04 8.80
C MET A 1 17.78 16.69 7.45
N SER A 2 18.76 15.78 7.40
CA SER A 2 19.28 15.26 6.13
C SER A 2 18.17 14.52 5.38
N GLU A 3 18.14 14.60 4.04
CA GLU A 3 17.28 13.70 3.26
C GLU A 3 17.67 12.26 3.63
N ALA A 4 16.75 11.51 4.24
CA ALA A 4 17.07 10.19 4.80
C ALA A 4 17.35 9.13 3.73
N ILE A 5 17.00 9.40 2.46
CA ILE A 5 17.18 8.50 1.32
C ILE A 5 17.61 9.33 0.12
N ASN A 6 18.91 9.31 -0.19
CA ASN A 6 19.54 10.20 -1.18
C ASN A 6 19.01 10.03 -2.61
N ASP A 7 18.56 8.83 -2.98
CA ASP A 7 18.07 8.52 -4.34
C ASP A 7 16.54 8.44 -4.42
N LEU A 8 15.82 8.97 -3.42
CA LEU A 8 14.36 9.05 -3.46
C LEU A 8 13.89 10.01 -4.56
N LYS A 9 13.16 9.44 -5.53
CA LYS A 9 12.51 10.13 -6.62
C LYS A 9 11.00 10.20 -6.38
N ILE A 10 10.44 11.38 -6.55
CA ILE A 10 8.99 11.59 -6.60
C ILE A 10 8.60 11.96 -8.02
N ILE A 11 7.70 11.20 -8.62
CA ILE A 11 7.13 11.49 -9.94
C ILE A 11 5.71 12.01 -9.73
N TYR A 12 5.39 13.16 -10.31
CA TYR A 12 4.07 13.78 -10.31
C TYR A 12 3.80 14.37 -11.68
N ARG A 13 2.58 14.17 -12.19
CA ARG A 13 2.18 14.61 -13.55
C ARG A 13 3.24 14.21 -14.59
N PRO A 14 3.38 12.90 -14.88
CA PRO A 14 4.47 12.38 -15.71
C PRO A 14 4.55 13.00 -17.12
N PHE A 15 3.45 13.58 -17.61
CA PHE A 15 3.36 14.21 -18.93
C PHE A 15 3.43 15.74 -18.91
N GLY A 16 3.92 16.32 -17.80
CA GLY A 16 4.10 17.75 -17.64
C GLY A 16 3.00 18.43 -16.82
N PHE A 17 3.34 19.60 -16.28
CA PHE A 17 2.48 20.35 -15.36
C PHE A 17 1.37 21.13 -16.05
N ILE A 18 1.65 21.62 -17.26
CA ILE A 18 0.76 22.45 -18.07
C ILE A 18 0.11 21.55 -19.11
N ASN A 19 -1.18 21.76 -19.36
CA ASN A 19 -1.94 20.99 -20.35
C ASN A 19 -1.87 19.47 -20.09
N TRP A 20 -1.80 19.01 -18.85
CA TRP A 20 -1.85 17.57 -18.57
C TRP A 20 -3.15 16.94 -19.10
N ALA A 21 -4.24 17.71 -19.17
CA ALA A 21 -5.57 17.24 -19.55
C ALA A 21 -5.67 16.73 -21.00
N LYS A 22 -4.86 17.24 -21.94
CA LYS A 22 -4.82 16.71 -23.32
C LYS A 22 -4.33 15.27 -23.38
N HIS A 23 -3.50 14.85 -22.41
CA HIS A 23 -3.03 13.47 -22.37
C HIS A 23 -4.11 12.48 -21.96
N LEU A 24 -5.25 12.94 -21.43
CA LEU A 24 -6.36 12.05 -21.12
C LEU A 24 -6.86 11.36 -22.38
N ASP A 25 -6.79 11.97 -23.57
CA ASP A 25 -7.32 11.36 -24.80
C ASP A 25 -6.56 10.10 -25.26
N ASN A 26 -5.45 9.75 -24.58
CA ASN A 26 -4.69 8.53 -24.81
C ASN A 26 -5.21 7.30 -24.03
N TYR A 27 -6.34 7.39 -23.33
CA TYR A 27 -6.95 6.21 -22.72
C TYR A 27 -7.56 5.29 -23.80
N SER A 28 -7.67 4.00 -23.51
CA SER A 28 -8.29 3.01 -24.39
C SER A 28 -8.95 1.90 -23.58
N ILE A 29 -10.09 1.42 -24.05
CA ILE A 29 -10.75 0.25 -23.45
C ILE A 29 -9.95 -1.02 -23.74
N ASP A 30 -9.39 -1.11 -24.95
CA ASP A 30 -8.61 -2.24 -25.41
C ASP A 30 -7.12 -1.97 -25.30
N LYS A 31 -6.36 -3.05 -25.15
CA LYS A 31 -4.89 -3.01 -25.17
C LYS A 31 -4.42 -2.68 -26.59
N ASN A 32 -3.49 -1.73 -26.71
CA ASN A 32 -2.88 -1.36 -27.98
C ASN A 32 -1.48 -1.97 -28.11
N SER A 33 -0.74 -2.07 -27.00
CA SER A 33 0.60 -2.66 -26.98
C SER A 33 0.92 -3.34 -25.66
N GLU A 34 1.94 -4.21 -25.65
CA GLU A 34 2.53 -4.73 -24.40
C GLU A 34 3.14 -3.63 -23.53
N ASP A 35 3.44 -2.50 -24.15
CA ASP A 35 4.04 -1.38 -23.50
C ASP A 35 3.03 -0.46 -22.83
N ASP A 36 1.72 -0.65 -23.00
CA ASP A 36 0.70 0.18 -22.37
C ASP A 36 0.82 0.15 -20.83
N LEU A 37 0.09 1.04 -20.15
CA LEU A 37 -0.06 1.02 -18.68
C LEU A 37 -1.53 1.11 -18.33
N ILE A 38 -1.88 0.88 -17.07
CA ILE A 38 -3.27 0.99 -16.59
C ILE A 38 -3.49 2.38 -15.99
N LEU A 39 -4.40 3.15 -16.58
CA LEU A 39 -4.79 4.48 -16.11
C LEU A 39 -5.63 4.37 -14.84
N ILE A 40 -5.16 4.99 -13.76
CA ILE A 40 -5.89 5.15 -12.50
C ILE A 40 -5.95 6.62 -12.07
N GLY A 41 -6.98 6.98 -11.30
CA GLY A 41 -7.15 8.28 -10.67
C GLY A 41 -6.91 8.25 -9.15
N THR A 42 -6.87 9.42 -8.52
CA THR A 42 -6.72 9.55 -7.06
C THR A 42 -7.73 8.72 -6.28
N GLY A 43 -8.97 8.69 -6.77
CA GLY A 43 -10.05 7.95 -6.13
C GLY A 43 -9.88 6.44 -6.14
N ASN A 44 -9.06 5.90 -7.05
CA ASN A 44 -8.85 4.47 -7.22
C ASN A 44 -7.84 3.88 -6.25
N VAL A 45 -6.95 4.69 -5.67
CA VAL A 45 -5.95 4.19 -4.74
C VAL A 45 -6.57 4.09 -3.34
N GLY A 46 -6.72 2.87 -2.85
CA GLY A 46 -7.07 2.57 -1.47
C GLY A 46 -5.82 2.24 -0.64
N LYS A 47 -6.00 2.13 0.68
CA LYS A 47 -4.91 1.73 1.58
C LYS A 47 -4.56 0.28 1.27
N TYR A 48 -3.37 0.07 0.70
CA TYR A 48 -2.88 -1.24 0.24
C TYR A 48 -3.67 -1.91 -0.91
N HIS A 49 -4.59 -1.23 -1.61
CA HIS A 49 -5.33 -1.85 -2.72
C HIS A 49 -5.74 -0.84 -3.80
N ILE A 50 -6.19 -1.34 -4.95
CA ILE A 50 -6.75 -0.56 -6.06
C ILE A 50 -8.25 -0.86 -6.22
N LEU A 51 -9.05 0.21 -6.24
CA LEU A 51 -10.48 0.21 -6.47
C LEU A 51 -10.78 0.27 -7.97
N PHE A 52 -10.67 -0.85 -8.67
CA PHE A 52 -10.83 -0.95 -10.13
C PHE A 52 -12.20 -0.47 -10.65
N ASN A 53 -13.29 -0.69 -9.90
CA ASN A 53 -14.64 -0.32 -10.32
C ASN A 53 -15.00 1.15 -10.03
N LYS A 54 -14.10 1.90 -9.40
CA LYS A 54 -14.37 3.31 -9.09
C LYS A 54 -14.07 4.17 -10.33
N PRO A 55 -15.01 4.99 -10.80
CA PRO A 55 -14.74 5.84 -11.95
C PRO A 55 -13.72 6.93 -11.61
N ILE A 56 -12.86 7.22 -12.59
CA ILE A 56 -11.92 8.33 -12.61
C ILE A 56 -12.69 9.59 -12.98
N LYS A 57 -12.80 10.54 -12.05
CA LYS A 57 -13.42 11.85 -12.29
C LYS A 57 -12.33 12.90 -12.39
N ILE A 58 -12.11 13.44 -13.58
CA ILE A 58 -10.99 14.34 -13.85
C ILE A 58 -11.30 15.26 -15.04
N ALA A 59 -10.96 16.56 -14.93
CA ALA A 59 -11.18 17.54 -16.01
C ALA A 59 -12.59 17.50 -16.64
N LYS A 60 -13.64 17.38 -15.82
CA LYS A 60 -15.05 17.23 -16.24
C LYS A 60 -15.37 15.95 -17.04
N LYS A 61 -14.41 15.03 -17.21
CA LYS A 61 -14.59 13.70 -17.79
C LYS A 61 -14.81 12.67 -16.69
N ILE A 62 -15.57 11.62 -17.02
CA ILE A 62 -15.74 10.42 -16.20
C ILE A 62 -15.24 9.24 -17.03
N LEU A 63 -14.18 8.59 -16.56
CA LEU A 63 -13.55 7.45 -17.22
C LEU A 63 -13.58 6.24 -16.30
N ASN A 64 -13.59 5.04 -16.85
CA ASN A 64 -13.30 3.84 -16.08
C ASN A 64 -11.77 3.59 -16.06
N VAL A 65 -11.31 2.78 -15.11
CA VAL A 65 -9.94 2.26 -15.14
C VAL A 65 -9.77 1.50 -16.46
N SER A 66 -8.72 1.86 -17.21
CA SER A 66 -8.57 1.53 -18.62
C SER A 66 -7.10 1.47 -19.00
N TYR A 67 -6.77 1.02 -20.21
CA TYR A 67 -5.41 1.11 -20.74
C TYR A 67 -5.06 2.57 -21.04
N PHE A 68 -3.78 2.88 -20.93
CA PHE A 68 -3.19 4.15 -21.30
C PHE A 68 -2.11 3.87 -22.34
N LYS A 69 -2.35 4.35 -23.57
CA LYS A 69 -1.54 4.01 -24.73
C LYS A 69 -0.11 4.49 -24.56
N TYR A 70 0.84 3.59 -24.81
CA TYR A 70 2.26 3.96 -24.90
C TYR A 70 2.46 5.06 -25.94
N GLN A 71 3.32 6.02 -25.58
CA GLN A 71 3.68 7.16 -26.41
C GLN A 71 5.20 7.27 -26.45
N LYS A 72 5.78 7.14 -27.64
CA LYS A 72 7.23 7.04 -27.85
C LYS A 72 7.96 8.30 -27.39
N GLU A 73 7.34 9.47 -27.52
CA GLU A 73 7.87 10.75 -27.04
C GLU A 73 8.06 10.79 -25.50
N TYR A 74 7.40 9.89 -24.78
CA TYR A 74 7.44 9.76 -23.33
C TYR A 74 8.19 8.50 -22.87
N ASP A 75 8.99 7.87 -23.72
CA ASP A 75 9.64 6.59 -23.41
C ASP A 75 10.39 6.60 -22.07
N LYS A 76 11.19 7.64 -21.81
CA LYS A 76 11.94 7.77 -20.54
C LYS A 76 11.04 7.72 -19.31
N ILE A 77 9.95 8.48 -19.29
CA ILE A 77 9.03 8.48 -18.15
C ILE A 77 8.27 7.16 -18.05
N TRP A 78 8.00 6.53 -19.20
CA TRP A 78 7.37 5.23 -19.26
C TRP A 78 8.24 4.13 -18.64
N GLN A 79 9.53 4.12 -18.95
CA GLN A 79 10.50 3.23 -18.31
C GLN A 79 10.55 3.48 -16.80
N GLU A 80 10.50 4.74 -16.36
CA GLU A 80 10.45 5.03 -14.92
C GLU A 80 9.19 4.47 -14.25
N LEU A 81 8.04 4.55 -14.92
CA LEU A 81 6.76 4.05 -14.42
C LEU A 81 6.64 2.53 -14.49
N LYS A 82 7.29 1.84 -15.44
CA LYS A 82 7.26 0.37 -15.56
C LYS A 82 8.02 -0.40 -14.49
N ASN A 83 8.67 0.31 -13.58
CA ASN A 83 9.42 -0.26 -12.48
C ASN A 83 8.61 -0.28 -11.18
N GLU A 84 9.09 -1.08 -10.23
CA GLU A 84 8.53 -1.15 -8.88
C GLU A 84 8.54 0.23 -8.21
N LYS A 85 7.40 0.60 -7.64
CA LYS A 85 7.15 1.93 -7.05
C LYS A 85 6.04 1.86 -6.01
N LEU A 86 5.95 2.88 -5.15
CA LEU A 86 4.75 3.13 -4.36
C LEU A 86 3.93 4.23 -5.01
N ILE A 87 2.61 4.14 -4.91
CA ILE A 87 1.66 5.15 -5.37
C ILE A 87 0.98 5.74 -4.14
N PHE A 88 0.87 7.06 -4.05
CA PHE A 88 0.10 7.70 -2.99
C PHE A 88 -0.78 8.84 -3.51
N ARG A 89 -1.84 9.13 -2.77
CA ARG A 89 -2.85 10.12 -3.11
C ARG A 89 -2.37 11.53 -2.82
N GLU A 90 -2.57 12.47 -3.75
CA GLU A 90 -2.35 13.90 -3.48
C GLU A 90 -3.35 14.45 -2.46
N ILE A 91 -4.62 14.03 -2.54
CA ILE A 91 -5.69 14.50 -1.65
C ILE A 91 -6.38 13.29 -1.00
N ALA A 92 -6.30 13.21 0.33
CA ALA A 92 -6.90 12.15 1.15
C ALA A 92 -7.11 12.65 2.59
N LYS A 93 -7.88 11.91 3.40
CA LYS A 93 -8.03 12.20 4.84
C LYS A 93 -6.89 11.62 5.69
N GLU A 94 -6.19 10.65 5.13
CA GLU A 94 -5.08 9.93 5.74
C GLU A 94 -4.07 9.53 4.67
N LEU A 95 -2.81 9.34 5.06
CA LEU A 95 -1.78 8.86 4.15
C LEU A 95 -2.17 7.48 3.60
N THR A 96 -2.33 7.41 2.28
CA THR A 96 -2.86 6.25 1.57
C THR A 96 -1.90 5.85 0.46
N CYS A 97 -1.25 4.70 0.63
CA CYS A 97 -0.25 4.17 -0.28
C CYS A 97 -0.61 2.77 -0.79
N PHE A 98 -0.13 2.44 -1.99
CA PHE A 98 -0.20 1.13 -2.62
C PHE A 98 1.14 0.81 -3.29
N TYR A 99 1.61 -0.44 -3.22
CA TYR A 99 2.78 -0.88 -3.97
C TYR A 99 2.39 -1.36 -5.35
N ASP A 100 3.11 -0.88 -6.36
CA ASP A 100 2.92 -1.21 -7.76
C ASP A 100 4.18 -1.86 -8.33
N ASN A 101 4.02 -2.98 -9.03
CA ASN A 101 5.10 -3.68 -9.74
C ASN A 101 5.41 -3.09 -11.13
N GLY A 102 4.81 -1.94 -11.46
CA GLY A 102 5.08 -1.19 -12.68
C GLY A 102 3.92 -1.17 -13.68
N LEU A 103 2.69 -1.37 -13.21
CA LEU A 103 1.50 -1.46 -14.05
C LEU A 103 0.76 -0.14 -14.21
N PHE A 104 0.80 0.72 -13.19
CA PHE A 104 -0.11 1.86 -13.14
C PHE A 104 0.53 3.16 -13.59
N ILE A 105 -0.34 3.98 -14.17
CA ILE A 105 -0.07 5.37 -14.51
C ILE A 105 -1.22 6.27 -14.06
N ASN A 106 -0.91 7.54 -13.93
CA ASN A 106 -1.85 8.59 -13.63
C ASN A 106 -1.45 9.87 -14.36
N VAL A 107 -2.44 10.65 -14.80
CA VAL A 107 -2.18 11.95 -15.44
C VAL A 107 -2.01 13.06 -14.39
N THR A 108 -2.83 13.08 -13.33
CA THR A 108 -2.67 13.96 -12.17
C THR A 108 -3.42 13.45 -10.93
N GLY A 109 -3.03 13.94 -9.75
CA GLY A 109 -3.69 13.64 -8.47
C GLY A 109 -3.11 12.43 -7.73
N LEU A 110 -2.14 11.74 -8.32
CA LEU A 110 -1.33 10.72 -7.67
C LEU A 110 0.16 11.07 -7.82
N TYR A 111 0.93 10.63 -6.84
CA TYR A 111 2.39 10.68 -6.85
C TYR A 111 2.96 9.27 -6.85
N PHE A 112 4.14 9.10 -7.44
CA PHE A 112 4.88 7.85 -7.42
C PHE A 112 6.20 8.01 -6.67
N ILE A 113 6.47 7.13 -5.71
CA ILE A 113 7.72 7.06 -4.95
C ILE A 113 8.58 5.96 -5.58
N ARG A 114 9.78 6.35 -6.03
CA ARG A 114 10.80 5.42 -6.50
C ARG A 114 12.09 5.63 -5.74
N ILE A 115 12.68 4.52 -5.31
CA ILE A 115 13.97 4.51 -4.61
C ILE A 115 14.80 3.41 -5.28
N PRO A 116 15.65 3.74 -6.27
CA PRO A 116 16.42 2.75 -7.03
C PRO A 116 17.24 1.78 -6.16
N SER A 117 17.78 2.26 -5.04
CA SER A 117 18.56 1.47 -4.07
C SER A 117 17.71 0.48 -3.26
N PHE A 118 16.38 0.57 -3.30
CA PHE A 118 15.51 -0.31 -2.53
C PHE A 118 15.19 -1.58 -3.30
N SER A 119 15.34 -2.71 -2.61
CA SER A 119 14.71 -3.96 -3.04
C SER A 119 13.20 -3.91 -2.83
N LYS A 120 12.47 -4.81 -3.51
CA LYS A 120 11.05 -5.05 -3.28
C LYS A 120 10.68 -5.17 -1.80
N ASN A 121 11.49 -5.88 -1.02
CA ASN A 121 11.22 -6.06 0.41
C ASN A 121 11.31 -4.72 1.16
N LYS A 122 12.31 -3.88 0.87
CA LYS A 122 12.41 -2.54 1.47
C LYS A 122 11.25 -1.63 1.06
N LEU A 123 10.81 -1.68 -0.21
CA LEU A 123 9.62 -0.95 -0.67
C LEU A 123 8.35 -1.39 0.06
N LEU A 124 8.16 -2.69 0.28
CA LEU A 124 7.00 -3.22 1.01
C LEU A 124 7.06 -2.92 2.52
N CYS A 125 8.26 -2.84 3.10
CA CYS A 125 8.45 -2.33 4.45
C CYS A 125 8.06 -0.84 4.52
N LEU A 126 8.50 -0.03 3.54
CA LEU A 126 8.12 1.37 3.46
C LEU A 126 6.60 1.55 3.26
N LEU A 127 5.97 0.69 2.44
CA LEU A 127 4.51 0.65 2.29
C LEU A 127 3.81 0.47 3.63
N ALA A 128 4.28 -0.50 4.43
CA ALA A 128 3.73 -0.82 5.76
C ALA A 128 3.85 0.38 6.73
N ILE A 129 5.00 1.08 6.69
CA ILE A 129 5.27 2.28 7.48
C ILE A 129 4.37 3.45 7.06
N LEU A 130 4.34 3.80 5.76
CA LEU A 130 3.59 4.94 5.25
C LEU A 130 2.07 4.80 5.46
N ASN A 131 1.56 3.57 5.45
CA ASN A 131 0.16 3.29 5.75
C ASN A 131 -0.11 3.06 7.25
N SER A 132 0.84 3.29 8.16
CA SER A 132 0.58 3.18 9.59
C SER A 132 -0.18 4.40 10.13
N ASN A 133 -0.94 4.21 11.21
CA ASN A 133 -1.57 5.31 11.94
C ASN A 133 -0.50 6.24 12.55
N PHE A 134 0.62 5.67 13.00
CA PHE A 134 1.75 6.45 13.52
C PHE A 134 2.26 7.46 12.49
N MET A 135 2.50 7.02 11.25
CA MET A 135 2.97 7.93 10.19
C MET A 135 1.90 8.96 9.79
N ASP A 136 0.63 8.57 9.82
CA ASP A 136 -0.47 9.51 9.60
C ASP A 136 -0.54 10.60 10.69
N THR A 137 -0.37 10.23 11.96
CA THR A 137 -0.26 11.17 13.09
C THR A 137 0.94 12.09 12.92
N ILE A 138 2.13 11.56 12.60
CA ILE A 138 3.32 12.37 12.36
C ILE A 138 3.08 13.37 11.21
N PHE A 139 2.49 12.91 10.11
CA PHE A 139 2.17 13.79 8.99
C PHE A 139 1.21 14.92 9.42
N LYS A 140 0.14 14.57 10.15
CA LYS A 140 -0.84 15.55 10.66
C LYS A 140 -0.23 16.54 11.64
N THR A 141 0.67 16.11 12.52
CA THR A 141 1.37 16.99 13.44
C THR A 141 2.31 17.95 12.70
N MET A 142 3.02 17.47 11.68
CA MET A 142 3.96 18.31 10.91
C MET A 142 3.28 19.24 9.90
N PHE A 143 2.15 18.83 9.32
CA PHE A 143 1.56 19.45 8.14
C PHE A 143 0.04 19.67 8.21
N GLY A 144 -0.60 19.45 9.35
CA GLY A 144 -2.06 19.53 9.53
C GLY A 144 -2.67 20.91 9.32
N SER A 145 -1.87 21.98 9.39
CA SER A 145 -2.28 23.33 9.02
C SER A 145 -2.65 23.46 7.53
N LEU A 146 -2.24 22.50 6.69
CA LEU A 146 -2.54 22.44 5.25
C LEU A 146 -3.84 21.67 4.94
N HIS A 147 -4.76 21.63 5.90
CA HIS A 147 -6.05 20.99 5.69
C HIS A 147 -6.89 21.76 4.66
N MET A 148 -7.67 20.97 3.93
CA MET A 148 -8.68 21.42 3.00
C MET A 148 -10.06 21.20 3.64
N SER A 149 -11.10 21.74 3.00
CA SER A 149 -12.48 21.54 3.45
C SER A 149 -12.84 20.06 3.60
N GLY A 150 -13.65 19.72 4.61
CA GLY A 150 -14.11 18.35 4.87
C GLY A 150 -13.06 17.42 5.50
N GLY A 151 -11.99 17.96 6.08
CA GLY A 151 -10.94 17.20 6.77
C GLY A 151 -9.96 16.48 5.83
N TYR A 152 -9.91 16.90 4.57
CA TYR A 152 -8.91 16.40 3.61
C TYR A 152 -7.57 17.09 3.83
N LEU A 153 -6.48 16.39 3.54
CA LEU A 153 -5.11 16.90 3.57
C LEU A 153 -4.52 16.81 2.17
N ARG A 154 -3.61 17.73 1.86
CA ARG A 154 -2.77 17.67 0.65
C ARG A 154 -1.44 16.99 0.97
N PHE A 155 -1.22 15.80 0.45
CA PHE A 155 0.04 15.08 0.51
C PHE A 155 0.88 15.44 -0.73
N ASN A 156 1.78 16.41 -0.58
CA ASN A 156 2.75 16.76 -1.62
C ASN A 156 4.00 15.86 -1.54
N GLY A 157 4.62 15.58 -2.68
CA GLY A 157 5.92 14.92 -2.77
C GLY A 157 7.00 15.52 -1.87
N SER A 158 7.05 16.85 -1.72
CA SER A 158 8.01 17.52 -0.83
C SER A 158 7.78 17.22 0.65
N PHE A 159 6.55 16.89 1.06
CA PHE A 159 6.25 16.50 2.44
C PHE A 159 6.70 15.08 2.70
N ILE A 160 6.49 14.17 1.75
CA ILE A 160 6.97 12.77 1.85
C ILE A 160 8.49 12.72 2.03
N LYS A 161 9.24 13.58 1.32
CA LYS A 161 10.70 13.71 1.48
C LYS A 161 11.14 14.17 2.88
N ARG A 162 10.27 14.84 3.62
CA ARG A 162 10.54 15.39 4.95
C ARG A 162 10.03 14.52 6.09
N LEU A 163 9.26 13.47 5.79
CA LEU A 163 8.83 12.52 6.81
C LEU A 163 10.05 11.80 7.40
N PRO A 164 10.04 11.50 8.71
CA PRO A 164 11.13 10.76 9.33
C PRO A 164 11.14 9.34 8.74
N MET A 165 12.24 8.95 8.08
CA MET A 165 12.44 7.58 7.60
C MET A 165 13.24 6.80 8.65
N PRO A 166 12.97 5.50 8.84
CA PRO A 166 13.73 4.70 9.79
C PRO A 166 15.16 4.48 9.27
N LYS A 167 16.09 4.21 10.18
CA LYS A 167 17.47 3.85 9.82
C LYS A 167 17.55 2.47 9.17
N GLU A 168 16.63 1.58 9.55
CA GLU A 168 16.55 0.21 9.08
C GLU A 168 15.16 -0.12 8.54
N TYR A 169 15.08 -1.13 7.68
CA TYR A 169 13.84 -1.61 7.06
C TYR A 169 13.64 -3.09 7.42
N PRO A 170 13.04 -3.39 8.59
CA PRO A 170 12.94 -4.77 9.08
C PRO A 170 12.16 -5.69 8.14
N LEU A 171 12.68 -6.90 7.94
CA LEU A 171 12.06 -7.88 7.03
C LEU A 171 10.66 -8.30 7.48
N PHE A 172 10.40 -8.33 8.79
CA PHE A 172 9.08 -8.66 9.31
C PHE A 172 8.02 -7.62 8.86
N LEU A 173 8.33 -6.32 8.91
CA LEU A 173 7.43 -5.28 8.38
C LEU A 173 7.21 -5.41 6.87
N SER A 174 8.21 -5.86 6.12
CA SER A 174 8.04 -6.21 4.71
C SER A 174 7.01 -7.33 4.50
N GLN A 175 7.07 -8.38 5.31
CA GLN A 175 6.07 -9.45 5.29
C GLN A 175 4.68 -8.95 5.64
N ILE A 176 4.55 -8.10 6.67
CA ILE A 176 3.28 -7.46 7.03
C ILE A 176 2.74 -6.62 5.87
N GLY A 177 3.59 -5.84 5.18
CA GLY A 177 3.21 -5.08 4.00
C GLY A 177 2.65 -5.97 2.87
N LYS A 178 3.26 -7.14 2.62
CA LYS A 178 2.75 -8.13 1.64
C LYS A 178 1.38 -8.66 2.04
N ILE A 179 1.23 -9.07 3.29
CA ILE A 179 -0.01 -9.64 3.83
C ILE A 179 -1.13 -8.60 3.75
N LEU A 180 -0.87 -7.38 4.20
CA LEU A 180 -1.85 -6.30 4.17
C LEU A 180 -2.27 -5.94 2.76
N GLN A 181 -1.35 -5.90 1.81
CA GLN A 181 -1.67 -5.68 0.41
C GLN A 181 -2.49 -6.80 -0.20
N PHE A 182 -2.10 -8.06 0.04
CA PHE A 182 -2.85 -9.22 -0.43
C PHE A 182 -4.26 -9.25 0.14
N LEU A 183 -4.41 -9.18 1.47
CA LEU A 183 -5.71 -9.24 2.14
C LEU A 183 -6.60 -8.05 1.79
N SER A 184 -6.04 -6.82 1.70
CA SER A 184 -6.85 -5.64 1.35
C SER A 184 -7.35 -5.70 -0.10
N GLN A 185 -6.52 -6.13 -1.05
CA GLN A 185 -6.95 -6.28 -2.44
C GLN A 185 -7.98 -7.42 -2.58
N LEU A 186 -7.76 -8.54 -1.88
CA LEU A 186 -8.66 -9.67 -1.91
C LEU A 186 -10.01 -9.35 -1.26
N GLU A 187 -10.03 -8.67 -0.12
CA GLU A 187 -11.26 -8.19 0.52
C GLU A 187 -12.06 -7.29 -0.45
N TYR A 188 -11.38 -6.34 -1.10
CA TYR A 188 -12.01 -5.49 -2.11
C TYR A 188 -12.58 -6.34 -3.26
N ASP A 189 -11.79 -7.22 -3.85
CA ASP A 189 -12.22 -8.02 -5.00
C ASP A 189 -13.42 -8.92 -4.64
N LEU A 190 -13.42 -9.54 -3.46
CA LEU A 190 -14.53 -10.36 -2.98
C LEU A 190 -15.78 -9.54 -2.66
N SER A 191 -15.64 -8.28 -2.21
CA SER A 191 -16.78 -7.38 -1.95
C SER A 191 -17.58 -7.04 -3.22
N LEU A 192 -16.97 -7.20 -4.40
CA LEU A 192 -17.62 -6.97 -5.69
C LEU A 192 -18.37 -8.21 -6.21
N ILE A 193 -18.10 -9.38 -5.64
CA ILE A 193 -18.64 -10.65 -6.11
C ILE A 193 -19.95 -10.92 -5.36
N HIS A 194 -20.99 -11.32 -6.09
CA HIS A 194 -22.24 -11.74 -5.46
C HIS A 194 -21.98 -12.94 -4.54
N LYS A 195 -22.58 -12.95 -3.34
CA LYS A 195 -22.34 -14.00 -2.33
C LYS A 195 -22.52 -15.43 -2.86
N GLY A 196 -23.44 -15.64 -3.80
CA GLY A 196 -23.67 -16.95 -4.44
C GLY A 196 -22.48 -17.45 -5.26
N ASP A 197 -21.64 -16.56 -5.78
CA ASP A 197 -20.48 -16.87 -6.62
C ASP A 197 -19.21 -17.16 -5.82
N LEU A 198 -19.18 -16.90 -4.51
CA LEU A 198 -18.04 -17.23 -3.65
C LEU A 198 -17.68 -18.73 -3.69
N LYS A 199 -18.70 -19.59 -3.88
CA LYS A 199 -18.51 -21.04 -4.02
C LYS A 199 -17.63 -21.41 -5.22
N LYS A 200 -17.63 -20.60 -6.28
CA LYS A 200 -16.77 -20.83 -7.47
C LYS A 200 -15.28 -20.73 -7.14
N PHE A 201 -14.94 -20.08 -6.03
CA PHE A 201 -13.56 -19.89 -5.57
C PHE A 201 -13.21 -20.74 -4.35
N ASP A 202 -14.08 -21.70 -3.98
CA ASP A 202 -13.94 -22.49 -2.74
C ASP A 202 -13.85 -21.59 -1.47
N LEU A 203 -14.57 -20.46 -1.51
CA LEU A 203 -14.68 -19.53 -0.40
C LEU A 203 -16.08 -19.65 0.22
N THR A 204 -16.12 -19.82 1.54
CA THR A 204 -17.35 -19.79 2.33
C THR A 204 -17.50 -18.43 3.01
N GLU A 205 -18.72 -18.08 3.43
CA GLU A 205 -18.94 -16.85 4.23
C GLU A 205 -18.10 -16.86 5.51
N LYS A 206 -17.89 -18.05 6.11
CA LYS A 206 -17.00 -18.23 7.26
C LYS A 206 -15.55 -17.84 6.92
N LYS A 207 -14.99 -18.36 5.82
CA LYS A 207 -13.64 -17.99 5.36
C LYS A 207 -13.52 -16.49 5.08
N TYR A 208 -14.55 -15.88 4.48
CA TYR A 208 -14.58 -14.43 4.24
C TYR A 208 -14.51 -13.63 5.55
N LYS A 209 -15.29 -14.01 6.56
CA LYS A 209 -15.24 -13.38 7.90
C LYS A 209 -13.88 -13.57 8.57
N GLU A 210 -13.31 -14.78 8.50
CA GLU A 210 -11.96 -15.07 9.01
C GLU A 210 -10.89 -14.18 8.38
N MET A 211 -10.97 -13.95 7.06
CA MET A 211 -10.05 -13.03 6.37
C MET A 211 -10.16 -11.59 6.85
N GLY A 212 -11.38 -11.12 7.14
CA GLY A 212 -11.59 -9.81 7.78
C GLY A 212 -10.94 -9.73 9.16
N CYS A 213 -11.01 -10.80 9.94
CA CYS A 213 -10.30 -10.90 11.23
C CYS A 213 -8.78 -10.83 11.04
N TYR A 214 -8.22 -11.57 10.08
CA TYR A 214 -6.79 -11.52 9.77
C TYR A 214 -6.35 -10.12 9.35
N LEU A 215 -7.10 -9.48 8.45
CA LEU A 215 -6.77 -8.14 7.97
C LEU A 215 -6.75 -7.12 9.13
N ASN A 216 -7.74 -7.16 10.01
CA ASN A 216 -7.80 -6.27 11.18
C ASN A 216 -6.66 -6.56 12.17
N PHE A 217 -6.36 -7.83 12.43
CA PHE A 217 -5.23 -8.22 13.27
C PHE A 217 -3.90 -7.69 12.71
N PHE A 218 -3.61 -7.92 11.42
CA PHE A 218 -2.37 -7.48 10.82
C PHE A 218 -2.27 -5.95 10.68
N LYS A 219 -3.39 -5.23 10.53
CA LYS A 219 -3.39 -3.75 10.62
C LYS A 219 -2.97 -3.29 12.01
N LYS A 220 -3.52 -3.92 13.05
CA LYS A 220 -3.19 -3.66 14.46
C LYS A 220 -1.71 -3.93 14.73
N LEU A 221 -1.23 -5.10 14.34
CA LEU A 221 0.17 -5.50 14.47
C LEU A 221 1.11 -4.54 13.73
N ASN A 222 0.79 -4.17 12.49
CA ASN A 222 1.56 -3.18 11.73
C ASN A 222 1.72 -1.87 12.50
N ASN A 223 0.62 -1.33 13.03
CA ASN A 223 0.66 -0.09 13.78
C ASN A 223 1.55 -0.23 15.03
N SER A 224 1.40 -1.29 15.82
CA SER A 224 2.24 -1.51 17.01
C SER A 224 3.72 -1.63 16.64
N LEU A 225 4.06 -2.38 15.59
CA LEU A 225 5.44 -2.57 15.15
C LEU A 225 6.08 -1.28 14.62
N VAL A 226 5.34 -0.49 13.82
CA VAL A 226 5.84 0.79 13.32
C VAL A 226 6.01 1.79 14.48
N THR A 227 5.08 1.83 15.43
CA THR A 227 5.23 2.66 16.62
C THR A 227 6.52 2.31 17.38
N ILE A 228 6.80 1.03 17.64
CA ILE A 228 8.06 0.61 18.29
C ILE A 228 9.29 0.99 17.45
N LEU A 229 9.26 0.79 16.13
CA LEU A 229 10.37 1.13 15.24
C LEU A 229 10.83 2.59 15.40
N TYR A 230 9.91 3.53 15.64
CA TYR A 230 10.25 4.94 15.81
C TYR A 230 10.50 5.34 17.26
N LEU A 231 9.83 4.70 18.22
CA LEU A 231 9.89 5.06 19.63
C LEU A 231 11.02 4.35 20.40
N GLU A 232 11.67 3.33 19.84
CA GLU A 232 12.75 2.58 20.51
C GLU A 232 13.92 3.45 21.00
N ASN A 233 14.18 4.58 20.32
CA ASN A 233 15.27 5.50 20.66
C ASN A 233 14.87 6.53 21.73
N TYR A 234 13.58 6.65 22.05
CA TYR A 234 13.06 7.68 22.95
C TYR A 234 12.72 7.14 24.34
N TYR A 235 12.42 5.84 24.46
CA TYR A 235 12.05 5.25 25.74
C TYR A 235 13.12 4.27 26.19
N SER A 236 13.88 4.67 27.21
CA SER A 236 14.84 3.82 27.91
C SER A 236 14.21 2.48 28.34
N ASN A 237 12.92 2.52 28.72
CA ASN A 237 12.18 1.35 29.22
C ASN A 237 11.29 0.67 28.17
N ALA A 238 11.11 1.22 26.96
CA ALA A 238 10.26 0.56 25.94
C ALA A 238 10.86 -0.76 25.49
N ASN A 239 12.20 -0.87 25.50
CA ASN A 239 12.89 -2.11 25.15
C ASN A 239 12.54 -3.26 26.10
N GLU A 240 12.31 -2.96 27.38
CA GLU A 240 11.89 -3.96 28.38
C GLU A 240 10.38 -4.18 28.34
N LYS A 241 9.60 -3.09 28.27
CA LYS A 241 8.13 -3.13 28.30
C LYS A 241 7.52 -3.81 27.07
N TYR A 242 8.14 -3.64 25.89
CA TYR A 242 7.65 -4.16 24.60
C TYR A 242 8.65 -5.12 23.96
N TYR A 243 9.30 -5.94 24.80
CA TYR A 243 10.35 -6.87 24.38
C TYR A 243 9.87 -7.84 23.30
N HIS A 244 8.65 -8.39 23.41
CA HIS A 244 8.16 -9.38 22.46
C HIS A 244 7.84 -8.76 21.09
N LEU A 245 7.25 -7.56 21.05
CA LEU A 245 7.05 -6.77 19.84
C LEU A 245 8.38 -6.45 19.16
N ARG A 246 9.37 -5.98 19.91
CA ARG A 246 10.69 -5.68 19.38
C ARG A 246 11.39 -6.93 18.83
N LYS A 247 11.33 -8.04 19.57
CA LYS A 247 11.86 -9.33 19.13
C LYS A 247 11.21 -9.78 17.83
N LEU A 248 9.89 -9.57 17.68
CA LEU A 248 9.17 -9.88 16.45
C LEU A 248 9.58 -8.96 15.30
N LEU A 249 9.66 -7.65 15.54
CA LEU A 249 10.04 -6.63 14.55
C LEU A 249 11.37 -6.98 13.86
N TYR A 250 12.37 -7.36 14.65
CA TYR A 250 13.71 -7.70 14.19
C TYR A 250 13.91 -9.20 13.93
N SER A 251 12.84 -9.99 14.00
CA SER A 251 12.90 -11.39 13.61
C SER A 251 13.17 -11.50 12.10
N LYS A 252 13.82 -12.59 11.70
CA LYS A 252 14.02 -12.94 10.30
C LYS A 252 13.00 -14.02 9.94
N PRO A 253 11.76 -13.64 9.59
CA PRO A 253 10.79 -14.64 9.18
C PRO A 253 11.32 -15.37 7.94
N GLY A 254 10.87 -16.61 7.73
CA GLY A 254 11.03 -17.28 6.45
C GLY A 254 10.54 -16.36 5.33
N GLN A 255 11.21 -16.38 4.18
CA GLN A 255 10.84 -15.53 3.06
C GLN A 255 9.39 -15.82 2.64
N SER A 256 8.47 -14.91 2.96
CA SER A 256 7.08 -15.07 2.56
C SER A 256 6.99 -15.19 1.04
N LYS A 257 6.26 -16.22 0.60
CA LYS A 257 6.10 -16.59 -0.81
C LYS A 257 4.99 -15.80 -1.50
N ILE A 258 4.34 -14.88 -0.79
CA ILE A 258 3.27 -14.03 -1.32
C ILE A 258 3.84 -13.15 -2.44
N GLN A 259 3.49 -13.50 -3.68
CA GLN A 259 3.79 -12.70 -4.86
C GLN A 259 2.76 -11.59 -5.03
N HIS A 260 3.13 -10.53 -5.75
CA HIS A 260 2.18 -9.47 -6.10
C HIS A 260 1.40 -9.91 -7.33
N LYS A 261 0.14 -10.32 -7.11
CA LYS A 261 -0.83 -10.75 -8.12
C LYS A 261 -2.23 -10.25 -7.74
N TYR A 262 -3.16 -10.35 -8.66
CA TYR A 262 -4.56 -9.98 -8.47
C TYR A 262 -5.45 -11.21 -8.36
N PHE A 263 -6.64 -11.05 -7.79
CA PHE A 263 -7.60 -12.14 -7.71
C PHE A 263 -8.40 -12.29 -9.02
N LEU A 264 -8.81 -11.17 -9.63
CA LEU A 264 -9.57 -11.19 -10.89
C LEU A 264 -8.71 -10.81 -12.11
N PRO A 265 -8.86 -11.49 -13.27
CA PRO A 265 -8.16 -11.15 -14.50
C PRO A 265 -8.84 -9.94 -15.18
N ARG A 266 -8.34 -8.73 -14.91
CA ARG A 266 -8.94 -7.50 -15.43
C ARG A 266 -8.27 -6.93 -16.67
N PHE A 267 -6.97 -7.18 -16.82
CA PHE A 267 -6.15 -6.61 -17.88
C PHE A 267 -5.21 -7.68 -18.43
N GLU A 268 -4.99 -7.65 -19.73
CA GLU A 268 -4.13 -8.58 -20.46
C GLU A 268 -2.77 -7.92 -20.71
N ILE A 269 -2.08 -7.47 -19.67
CA ILE A 269 -0.81 -6.76 -19.81
C ILE A 269 0.33 -7.50 -19.11
N ASN A 270 1.54 -7.38 -19.67
CA ASN A 270 2.75 -7.87 -19.03
C ASN A 270 2.82 -7.42 -17.56
N LYS A 271 3.08 -8.38 -16.66
CA LYS A 271 3.11 -8.22 -15.19
C LYS A 271 1.76 -8.16 -14.48
N TYR A 272 0.62 -8.21 -15.18
CA TYR A 272 -0.69 -8.42 -14.55
C TYR A 272 -0.95 -9.92 -14.39
N TYR A 273 -0.52 -10.46 -13.26
CA TYR A 273 -0.71 -11.88 -12.96
C TYR A 273 -1.92 -12.07 -12.06
N THR A 274 -2.62 -13.19 -12.23
CA THR A 274 -3.69 -13.62 -11.33
C THR A 274 -3.29 -14.84 -10.52
N PHE A 275 -3.87 -14.95 -9.32
CA PHE A 275 -3.70 -16.13 -8.48
C PHE A 275 -4.44 -17.33 -9.07
N GLN A 276 -3.76 -18.48 -9.08
CA GLN A 276 -4.45 -19.76 -9.20
C GLN A 276 -5.12 -20.12 -7.88
N LEU A 277 -6.21 -20.89 -7.90
CA LEU A 277 -6.96 -21.23 -6.67
C LEU A 277 -6.08 -21.93 -5.62
N ASP A 278 -5.22 -22.87 -6.02
CA ASP A 278 -4.33 -23.56 -5.08
C ASP A 278 -3.24 -22.65 -4.52
N GLU A 279 -2.77 -21.67 -5.31
CA GLU A 279 -1.85 -20.65 -4.84
C GLU A 279 -2.52 -19.76 -3.78
N LEU A 280 -3.75 -19.31 -4.05
CA LEU A 280 -4.55 -18.53 -3.11
C LEU A 280 -4.76 -19.28 -1.78
N LYS A 281 -5.12 -20.57 -1.84
CA LYS A 281 -5.32 -21.40 -0.64
C LYS A 281 -4.03 -21.52 0.18
N LYS A 282 -2.88 -21.76 -0.47
CA LYS A 282 -1.58 -21.84 0.20
C LYS A 282 -1.22 -20.53 0.90
N ILE A 283 -1.46 -19.39 0.26
CA ILE A 283 -1.23 -18.07 0.87
C ILE A 283 -2.12 -17.85 2.08
N LEU A 284 -3.41 -18.20 1.99
CA LEU A 284 -4.33 -18.05 3.12
C LEU A 284 -3.96 -18.95 4.30
N VAL A 285 -3.45 -20.16 4.06
CA VAL A 285 -2.89 -21.03 5.10
C VAL A 285 -1.64 -20.38 5.73
N GLU A 286 -0.69 -19.88 4.94
CA GLU A 286 0.51 -19.18 5.46
C GLU A 286 0.12 -18.00 6.36
N ILE A 287 -0.87 -17.21 5.95
CA ILE A 287 -1.39 -16.07 6.72
C ILE A 287 -2.06 -16.54 8.02
N LYS A 288 -2.87 -17.60 7.95
CA LYS A 288 -3.53 -18.18 9.12
C LYS A 288 -2.50 -18.70 10.12
N ASP A 289 -1.49 -19.45 9.67
CA ASP A 289 -0.47 -20.02 10.54
C ASP A 289 0.33 -18.92 11.25
N LEU A 290 0.70 -17.85 10.53
CA LEU A 290 1.35 -16.69 11.14
C LEU A 290 0.42 -15.96 12.13
N HIS A 291 -0.85 -15.80 11.79
CA HIS A 291 -1.84 -15.21 12.68
C HIS A 291 -1.96 -16.03 13.97
N GLU A 292 -2.13 -17.35 13.88
CA GLU A 292 -2.23 -18.26 15.03
C GLU A 292 -0.97 -18.25 15.89
N LEU A 293 0.22 -18.29 15.27
CA LEU A 293 1.49 -18.17 15.98
C LEU A 293 1.58 -16.87 16.78
N THR A 294 1.11 -15.77 16.20
CA THR A 294 1.23 -14.43 16.79
C THR A 294 0.16 -14.20 17.86
N ILE A 295 -1.10 -14.56 17.60
CA ILE A 295 -2.23 -14.33 18.51
C ILE A 295 -2.19 -15.24 19.75
N ASN A 296 -1.59 -16.43 19.64
CA ASN A 296 -1.42 -17.34 20.78
C ASN A 296 -0.34 -16.86 21.77
N ASN A 297 0.52 -15.91 21.36
CA ASN A 297 1.44 -15.25 22.26
C ASN A 297 0.71 -14.13 23.03
N LYS A 298 0.10 -14.49 24.16
CA LYS A 298 -0.69 -13.56 24.99
C LYS A 298 0.09 -12.32 25.44
N THR A 299 1.39 -12.46 25.73
CA THR A 299 2.23 -11.32 26.13
C THR A 299 2.40 -10.34 24.97
N LEU A 300 2.71 -10.84 23.78
CA LEU A 300 2.80 -10.02 22.57
C LEU A 300 1.48 -9.29 22.27
N VAL A 301 0.35 -9.99 22.36
CA VAL A 301 -0.98 -9.37 22.13
C VAL A 301 -1.25 -8.29 23.17
N LYS A 302 -0.91 -8.53 24.44
CA LYS A 302 -1.02 -7.51 25.49
C LYS A 302 -0.14 -6.30 25.19
N GLU A 303 1.12 -6.50 24.79
CA GLU A 303 2.02 -5.42 24.38
C GLU A 303 1.44 -4.58 23.22
N MET A 304 0.82 -5.23 22.23
CA MET A 304 0.13 -4.54 21.13
C MET A 304 -1.02 -3.66 21.63
N ASP A 305 -1.84 -4.21 22.53
CA ASP A 305 -3.03 -3.54 23.07
C ASP A 305 -2.66 -2.34 23.93
N ASP A 306 -1.67 -2.51 24.81
CA ASP A 306 -1.19 -1.46 25.71
C ASP A 306 -0.60 -0.30 24.91
N LEU A 307 0.22 -0.60 23.90
CA LEU A 307 0.82 0.43 23.04
C LEU A 307 -0.23 1.23 22.25
N ILE A 308 -1.28 0.57 21.77
CA ILE A 308 -2.36 1.24 21.03
C ILE A 308 -3.15 2.15 21.96
N LYS A 309 -3.48 1.69 23.17
CA LYS A 309 -4.18 2.52 24.17
C LYS A 309 -3.38 3.76 24.51
N GLU A 310 -2.08 3.61 24.77
CA GLU A 310 -1.19 4.73 25.06
C GLU A 310 -1.14 5.74 23.91
N SER A 311 -1.04 5.26 22.66
CA SER A 311 -1.07 6.14 21.48
C SER A 311 -2.41 6.85 21.23
N SER A 312 -3.51 6.35 21.82
CA SER A 312 -4.86 6.91 21.64
C SER A 312 -5.26 7.90 22.74
N LEU A 313 -4.57 7.90 23.88
CA LEU A 313 -4.86 8.79 25.01
C LEU A 313 -4.20 10.18 24.87
N GLU A 314 -3.36 10.37 23.85
CA GLU A 314 -2.65 11.64 23.56
C GLU A 314 -3.35 12.51 22.50
N HIS A 315 -4.62 12.23 22.17
CA HIS A 315 -5.46 12.98 21.22
C HIS A 315 -6.82 13.31 21.82
#